data_AF-A0AAN4Z9I7-F1
#
_entry.id   AF-A0AAN4Z9I7-F1
#
_cell.length_a   1.000
_cell.length_b   1.000
_cell.length_c   1.000
_cell.angle_alpha   90.00
_cell.angle_beta   90.00
_cell.angle_gamma   90.00
#
_symmetry.space_group_name_H-M   'P 1'
#
loop_
_entity.id
_entity.type
_entity.pdbx_description
1 polymer ?
#
loop_
_entity_poly.entity_id
_entity_poly.type
_entity_poly.pdbx_seq_one_letter_code
_entity_poly.pdbx_strand_id
1 'polypeptide(L)'
;IKIFQGCKSTANVKEMTALFKRYSVGAVELEWKAIIIEKILRNREQGLLIQPNILTVKGEPTLVNYPETAEGAIQSVLQRFSRESMADFEVQWRIEQD
;
A
#
# COMPACT_ATOMS: atom_id res chain seq x y z
N ILE A 1 8.27 15.14 -20.31
CA ILE A 1 8.49 15.98 -19.11
C ILE A 1 8.02 17.43 -19.30
N LYS A 2 8.51 18.18 -20.32
CA LYS A 2 8.14 19.60 -20.52
C LYS A 2 6.64 19.88 -20.63
N ILE A 3 5.88 19.08 -21.40
CA ILE A 3 4.43 19.25 -21.58
C ILE A 3 3.67 18.96 -20.28
N PHE A 4 4.03 17.87 -19.58
CA PHE A 4 3.46 17.54 -18.27
C PHE A 4 3.72 18.64 -17.23
N GLN A 5 4.97 19.12 -17.14
CA GLN A 5 5.32 20.16 -16.19
C GLN A 5 4.63 21.48 -16.54
N GLY A 6 4.53 21.82 -17.83
CA GLY A 6 3.79 22.99 -18.30
C GLY A 6 2.32 22.96 -17.89
N CYS A 7 1.61 21.86 -18.18
CA CYS A 7 0.20 21.71 -17.82
C CYS A 7 -0.02 21.69 -16.29
N LYS A 8 0.91 21.09 -15.52
CA LYS A 8 0.87 21.10 -14.04
C LYS A 8 1.07 22.51 -13.49
N SER A 9 2.08 23.24 -13.96
CA SER A 9 2.42 24.57 -13.50
C SER A 9 1.36 25.63 -13.85
N THR A 10 0.61 25.44 -14.94
CA THR A 10 -0.45 26.36 -15.37
C THR A 10 -1.85 25.91 -14.97
N ALA A 11 -1.97 24.84 -14.17
CA ALA A 11 -3.25 24.21 -13.81
C ALA A 11 -4.16 23.91 -15.03
N ASN A 12 -3.57 23.60 -16.19
CA ASN A 12 -4.31 23.29 -17.41
C ASN A 12 -4.82 21.83 -17.39
N VAL A 13 -5.91 21.63 -16.65
CA VAL A 13 -6.55 20.32 -16.44
C VAL A 13 -7.05 19.71 -17.76
N LYS A 14 -7.55 20.54 -18.69
CA LYS A 14 -8.11 20.08 -19.96
C LYS A 14 -7.05 19.41 -20.83
N GLU A 15 -5.91 20.08 -21.02
CA GLU A 15 -4.81 19.56 -21.82
C GLU A 15 -4.12 18.37 -21.14
N MET A 16 -3.94 18.42 -19.82
CA MET A 16 -3.41 17.30 -19.05
C MET A 16 -4.29 16.05 -19.16
N THR A 17 -5.61 16.21 -19.06
CA THR A 17 -6.57 15.10 -19.16
C THR A 17 -6.55 14.48 -20.56
N ALA A 18 -6.50 15.30 -21.61
CA ALA A 18 -6.40 14.81 -22.98
C ALA A 18 -5.09 14.03 -23.21
N LEU A 19 -3.97 14.54 -22.67
CA LEU A 19 -2.67 13.88 -22.75
C LEU A 19 -2.67 12.53 -22.00
N PHE A 20 -3.19 12.49 -20.78
CA PHE A 20 -3.29 11.26 -19.99
C PHE A 20 -4.16 10.20 -20.69
N LYS A 21 -5.32 10.60 -21.25
CA LYS A 21 -6.21 9.69 -21.99
C LYS A 21 -5.55 9.14 -23.24
N ARG A 22 -4.76 9.95 -23.96
CA ARG A 22 -4.06 9.50 -25.17
C ARG A 22 -3.05 8.38 -24.90
N TYR A 23 -2.41 8.38 -23.73
CA TYR A 23 -1.46 7.33 -23.32
C TYR A 23 -2.08 6.29 -22.37
N SER A 24 -3.41 6.30 -22.22
CA SER A 24 -4.11 5.28 -21.45
C SER A 24 -4.11 3.95 -22.21
N VAL A 25 -4.34 2.86 -21.46
CA VAL A 25 -4.38 1.50 -22.00
C VAL A 25 -5.40 1.41 -23.14
N GLY A 26 -4.94 1.05 -24.34
CA GLY A 26 -5.76 0.85 -25.53
C GLY A 26 -6.10 -0.61 -25.78
N ALA A 27 -6.72 -0.88 -26.93
CA ALA A 27 -7.17 -2.23 -27.31
C ALA A 27 -5.98 -3.21 -27.44
N VAL A 28 -4.86 -2.76 -28.00
CA VAL A 28 -3.64 -3.57 -28.18
C VAL A 28 -3.03 -3.94 -26.83
N GLU A 29 -2.94 -3.01 -25.89
CA GLU A 29 -2.43 -3.28 -24.54
C GLU A 29 -3.36 -4.24 -23.75
N LEU A 30 -4.66 -4.23 -24.04
CA LEU A 30 -5.62 -5.14 -23.44
C LEU A 30 -5.50 -6.57 -23.96
N GLU A 31 -5.04 -6.80 -25.19
CA GLU A 31 -4.77 -8.15 -25.69
C GLU A 31 -3.68 -8.85 -24.86
N TRP A 32 -2.69 -8.09 -24.39
CA TRP A 32 -1.65 -8.60 -23.50
C TRP A 32 -2.10 -8.77 -22.04
N LYS A 33 -3.25 -8.22 -21.65
CA LYS A 33 -3.74 -8.25 -20.26
C LYS A 33 -3.85 -9.66 -19.72
N ALA A 34 -4.39 -10.60 -20.49
CA ALA A 34 -4.54 -11.99 -20.08
C ALA A 34 -3.17 -12.63 -19.80
N ILE A 35 -2.22 -12.42 -20.71
CA ILE A 35 -0.84 -12.92 -20.58
C ILE A 35 -0.14 -12.31 -19.36
N ILE A 36 -0.29 -11.00 -19.13
CA ILE A 36 0.32 -10.31 -17.99
C ILE A 36 -0.28 -10.82 -16.67
N ILE A 37 -1.60 -10.94 -16.58
CA ILE A 37 -2.24 -11.47 -15.37
C ILE A 37 -1.78 -12.89 -15.08
N GLU A 38 -1.84 -13.76 -16.08
CA GLU A 38 -1.54 -15.18 -15.93
C GLU A 38 -0.06 -15.43 -15.65
N LYS A 39 0.83 -14.82 -16.45
CA LYS A 39 2.26 -15.17 -16.41
C LYS A 39 3.07 -14.30 -15.46
N ILE A 40 2.65 -13.07 -15.21
CA ILE A 40 3.42 -12.09 -14.42
C ILE A 40 2.77 -11.86 -13.06
N LEU A 41 1.48 -11.56 -12.99
CA LEU A 41 0.84 -11.17 -11.71
C LEU A 41 0.49 -12.37 -10.83
N ARG A 42 0.01 -13.48 -11.39
CA ARG A 42 -0.33 -14.68 -10.59
C ARG A 42 0.89 -15.47 -10.12
N ASN A 43 1.98 -15.44 -10.89
CA ASN A 43 3.23 -16.13 -10.54
C ASN A 43 4.18 -15.28 -9.69
N ARG A 44 3.85 -14.00 -9.48
CA ARG A 44 4.60 -13.10 -8.63
C ARG A 44 3.81 -12.89 -7.36
N GLU A 45 4.01 -13.77 -6.38
CA GLU A 45 3.58 -13.48 -5.02
C GLU A 45 4.22 -12.15 -4.61
N GLN A 46 3.38 -11.13 -4.38
CA GLN A 46 3.84 -9.90 -3.78
C GLN A 46 4.17 -10.24 -2.33
N GLY A 47 5.47 -10.36 -2.03
CA GLY A 47 5.93 -10.68 -0.69
C GLY A 47 5.36 -9.71 0.33
N LEU A 48 4.85 -10.25 1.44
CA LEU A 48 4.46 -9.43 2.58
C LEU A 48 5.72 -8.88 3.25
N LEU A 49 5.79 -7.55 3.36
CA LEU A 49 6.87 -6.90 4.09
C LEU A 49 6.50 -6.82 5.56
N ILE A 50 7.27 -7.55 6.38
CA ILE A 50 7.07 -7.56 7.83
C ILE A 50 7.93 -6.48 8.45
N GLN A 51 7.29 -5.61 9.23
CA GLN A 51 7.96 -4.49 9.87
C GLN A 51 8.36 -4.83 11.30
N PRO A 52 9.54 -4.39 11.76
CA PRO A 52 9.92 -4.53 13.16
C PRO A 52 9.12 -3.57 14.05
N ASN A 53 9.15 -3.83 15.35
CA ASN A 53 8.59 -2.95 16.38
C ASN A 53 9.71 -2.43 17.30
N ILE A 54 9.50 -1.27 17.92
CA ILE A 54 10.33 -0.81 19.05
C ILE A 54 9.54 -1.05 20.32
N LEU A 55 10.03 -1.94 21.18
CA LEU A 55 9.38 -2.30 22.44
C LEU A 55 10.30 -1.95 23.62
N THR A 56 9.73 -1.52 24.74
CA THR A 56 10.48 -1.29 25.97
C THR A 56 10.73 -2.62 26.67
N VAL A 57 11.99 -3.06 26.72
CA VAL A 57 12.41 -4.30 27.40
C VAL A 57 13.39 -3.92 28.50
N LYS A 58 13.03 -4.22 29.77
CA LYS A 58 13.82 -3.85 30.95
C LYS A 58 14.13 -2.33 31.05
N GLY A 59 13.21 -1.49 30.58
CA GLY A 59 13.35 -0.03 30.61
C GLY A 59 14.03 0.57 29.38
N GLU A 60 14.58 -0.25 28.48
CA GLU A 60 15.31 0.23 27.29
C GLU A 60 14.52 -0.01 26.00
N PRO A 61 14.52 0.94 25.05
CA PRO A 61 13.91 0.75 23.74
C PRO A 61 14.70 -0.28 22.94
N THR A 62 14.05 -1.38 22.59
CA THR A 62 14.64 -2.51 21.88
C THR A 62 13.93 -2.72 20.55
N LEU A 63 14.70 -2.85 19.46
CA LEU A 63 14.17 -3.21 18.15
C LEU A 63 13.88 -4.71 18.12
N VAL A 64 12.62 -5.07 17.89
CA VAL A 64 12.14 -6.45 17.79
C VAL A 64 11.83 -6.78 16.33
N ASN A 65 12.56 -7.74 15.79
CA ASN A 65 12.37 -8.26 14.44
C ASN A 65 11.47 -9.51 14.48
N TYR A 66 10.74 -9.74 13.39
CA TYR A 66 9.83 -10.86 13.23
C TYR A 66 10.26 -11.71 12.02
N PRO A 67 10.05 -13.03 12.05
CA PRO A 67 10.38 -13.90 10.92
C PRO A 67 9.51 -13.58 9.70
N GLU A 68 10.04 -13.74 8.49
CA GLU A 68 9.34 -13.54 7.20
C GLU A 68 8.29 -14.63 6.91
N THR A 69 7.34 -14.81 7.83
CA THR A 69 6.22 -15.76 7.72
C THR A 69 4.89 -15.08 8.05
N ALA A 70 3.78 -15.74 7.72
CA ALA A 70 2.44 -15.26 8.07
C ALA A 70 2.29 -15.06 9.60
N GLU A 71 2.82 -15.99 10.39
CA GLU A 71 2.82 -15.91 11.85
C GLU A 71 3.66 -14.73 12.34
N GLY A 72 4.83 -14.50 11.75
CA GLY A 72 5.66 -13.34 12.05
C GLY A 72 4.93 -12.02 11.74
N ALA A 73 4.18 -11.96 10.64
CA ALA A 73 3.38 -10.80 10.29
C ALA A 73 2.28 -10.54 11.33
N ILE A 74 1.55 -11.60 11.72
CA ILE A 74 0.51 -11.50 12.76
C ILE A 74 1.10 -11.05 14.10
N GLN A 75 2.21 -11.65 14.53
CA GLN A 75 2.88 -11.28 15.79
C GLN A 75 3.37 -9.83 15.76
N SER A 76 3.87 -9.36 14.61
CA SER A 76 4.31 -7.97 14.46
C SER A 76 3.17 -6.97 14.71
N VAL A 77 1.94 -7.30 14.33
CA VAL A 77 0.77 -6.44 14.55
C VAL A 77 0.25 -6.57 15.97
N LEU A 78 0.13 -7.79 16.51
CA LEU A 78 -0.38 -8.01 17.87
C LEU A 78 0.47 -7.33 18.94
N GLN A 79 1.78 -7.22 18.73
CA GLN A 79 2.69 -6.57 19.66
C GLN A 79 2.87 -5.07 19.40
N ARG A 80 2.29 -4.54 18.31
CA ARG A 80 2.47 -3.14 17.91
C ARG A 80 1.60 -2.17 18.70
N PHE A 81 0.42 -2.63 19.11
CA PHE A 81 -0.60 -1.79 19.75
C PHE A 81 -0.92 -2.31 21.14
N SER A 82 -1.13 -1.40 22.10
CA SER A 82 -1.66 -1.79 23.40
C SER A 82 -3.13 -2.21 23.27
N ARG A 83 -3.64 -2.94 24.27
CA ARG A 83 -5.06 -3.28 24.33
C ARG A 83 -5.95 -2.04 24.40
N GLU A 84 -5.51 -0.97 25.07
CA GLU A 84 -6.27 0.28 25.09
C GLU A 84 -6.37 0.89 23.69
N SER A 85 -5.24 0.98 22.96
CA SER A 85 -5.26 1.49 21.58
C SER A 85 -6.18 0.68 20.67
N MET A 86 -6.21 -0.65 20.83
CA MET A 86 -7.12 -1.51 20.06
C MET A 86 -8.59 -1.26 20.38
N ALA A 87 -8.92 -1.00 21.66
CA ALA A 87 -10.28 -0.64 22.06
C ALA A 87 -10.71 0.71 21.47
N ASP A 88 -9.81 1.69 21.46
CA ASP A 88 -10.05 3.00 20.86
C ASP A 88 -10.33 2.88 19.35
N PHE A 89 -9.57 2.03 18.64
CA PHE A 89 -9.82 1.75 17.22
C PHE A 89 -11.19 1.11 16.98
N GLU A 90 -11.63 0.21 17.85
CA GLU A 90 -12.94 -0.43 17.74
C GLU A 90 -14.08 0.59 17.93
N VAL A 91 -13.94 1.49 18.91
CA VAL A 91 -14.92 2.57 19.13
C VAL A 91 -15.02 3.48 17.92
N GLN A 92 -13.88 3.94 17.39
CA GLN A 92 -13.85 4.81 16.21
C GLN A 92 -14.46 4.12 14.98
N TRP A 93 -14.13 2.84 14.75
CA TRP A 93 -14.71 2.08 13.66
C TRP A 93 -16.23 2.01 13.78
N ARG A 94 -16.77 1.72 14.98
CA ARG A 94 -18.22 1.66 15.18
C ARG A 94 -18.91 2.98 14.86
N ILE A 95 -18.31 4.12 15.22
CA ILE A 95 -18.85 5.45 14.90
C ILE A 95 -18.92 5.69 13.38
N GLU A 96 -17.95 5.20 12.61
CA GLU A 96 -17.90 5.37 11.15
C GLU A 96 -18.84 4.42 10.37
N GLN A 97 -19.45 3.45 11.05
CA GLN A 97 -20.45 2.55 10.44
C GLN A 97 -21.88 3.11 10.49
N ASP A 98 -22.13 4.11 11.33
CA ASP A 98 -23.41 4.82 11.47
C ASP A 98 -23.48 6.06 10.55
#